data_AF-A0A958QIQ0-F1
#
_entry.id   AF-A0A958QIQ0-F1
#
_cell.length_a   1.000
_cell.length_b   1.000
_cell.length_c   1.000
_cell.angle_alpha   90.00
_cell.angle_beta   90.00
_cell.angle_gamma   90.00
#
_symmetry.space_group_name_H-M   'P 1'
#
loop_
_entity.id
_entity.type
_entity.pdbx_description
1 polymer ?
#
loop_
_entity_poly.entity_id
_entity_poly.type
_entity_poly.pdbx_seq_one_letter_code
_entity_poly.pdbx_strand_id
1 'polypeptide(L)'
;LSGVRFEHGGTNAVVQLISLFENPNPMWLPSSWASDLLTPFVDPQAPMSWAPVLLLFGSAFGTIAVGFLFFDLMMLPTRSKVSGQHKTGESVAKTTKASDIMRFIIESIYGWLPMNRHTRALIIKDLSCLVRDRAQSLQLILYLGIAAFYVVIFTFMSAAINLFPTALQLWWAFLGWINIVLSGFIINAVITRLVYPAISLEGKALWILLVSPMDINNLIRAKVSCWLPLISLISFTLLFCGAMAIGLNTGATFYTIVIGLSLSLGGTGLATGLGAVFARFEWESPNQISAGIGTLVLLPLGLLLVALTSIPSAALLLITQVDQIREILGRNWSTGILFISMILVFGINWITMSLACRKGAKSLTAQTLLAD
;
A
#
# COMPACT_ATOMS: atom_id res chain seq x y z
N LEU A 1 -5.32 23.11 -49.34
CA LEU A 1 -4.47 24.04 -50.10
C LEU A 1 -4.18 25.21 -49.15
N SER A 2 -2.97 25.51 -48.71
CA SER A 2 -1.63 25.21 -49.20
C SER A 2 -0.61 25.64 -48.13
N GLY A 3 0.46 24.86 -47.93
CA GLY A 3 1.73 25.39 -47.41
C GLY A 3 2.25 24.84 -46.09
N VAL A 4 2.33 23.51 -45.92
CA VAL A 4 3.22 22.93 -44.89
C VAL A 4 4.59 22.71 -45.53
N ARG A 5 5.50 23.69 -45.37
CA ARG A 5 6.93 23.47 -45.54
C ARG A 5 7.45 22.75 -44.30
N PHE A 6 7.78 21.48 -44.45
CA PHE A 6 8.61 20.75 -43.50
C PHE A 6 10.05 21.22 -43.66
N GLU A 7 10.54 22.03 -42.72
CA GLU A 7 11.97 22.15 -42.38
C GLU A 7 12.09 22.93 -41.06
N HIS A 8 13.06 22.54 -40.21
CA HIS A 8 13.33 22.96 -38.81
C HIS A 8 12.74 22.05 -37.69
N GLY A 9 12.99 20.74 -37.80
CA GLY A 9 12.53 19.69 -36.86
C GLY A 9 13.32 19.54 -35.55
N GLY A 10 14.28 20.40 -35.23
CA GLY A 10 15.02 20.36 -33.95
C GLY A 10 14.47 21.32 -32.90
N THR A 11 14.30 22.59 -33.28
CA THR A 11 13.89 23.65 -32.35
C THR A 11 12.44 23.52 -31.93
N ASN A 12 11.54 23.11 -32.83
CA ASN A 12 10.13 22.86 -32.47
C ASN A 12 9.96 21.61 -31.61
N ALA A 13 10.83 20.60 -31.76
CA ALA A 13 10.83 19.42 -30.89
C ALA A 13 11.36 19.77 -29.50
N VAL A 14 12.39 20.63 -29.40
CA VAL A 14 12.90 21.15 -28.12
C VAL A 14 11.89 22.08 -27.46
N VAL A 15 11.23 22.97 -28.21
CA VAL A 15 10.16 23.83 -27.70
C VAL A 15 8.94 22.99 -27.29
N GLN A 16 8.59 21.94 -28.02
CA GLN A 16 7.57 20.98 -27.60
C GLN A 16 7.99 20.19 -26.36
N LEU A 17 9.26 19.79 -26.24
CA LEU A 17 9.81 19.11 -25.06
C LEU A 17 9.79 20.05 -23.85
N ILE A 18 10.16 21.32 -24.03
CA ILE A 18 10.09 22.37 -23.01
C ILE A 18 8.64 22.63 -22.62
N SER A 19 7.69 22.67 -23.57
CA SER A 19 6.27 22.83 -23.27
C SER A 19 5.65 21.60 -22.60
N LEU A 20 6.22 20.40 -22.79
CA LEU A 20 5.85 19.19 -22.05
C LEU A 20 6.38 19.20 -20.60
N PHE A 21 7.39 20.03 -20.32
CA PHE A 21 7.84 20.36 -18.95
C PHE A 21 7.14 21.60 -18.38
N GLU A 22 6.50 22.43 -19.21
CA GLU A 22 5.59 23.49 -18.77
C GLU A 22 4.25 22.90 -18.31
N ASN A 23 4.24 22.52 -17.03
CA ASN A 23 3.11 22.18 -16.16
C ASN A 23 2.59 20.73 -16.14
N PRO A 24 2.47 20.17 -14.93
CA PRO A 24 1.85 20.84 -13.77
C PRO A 24 2.87 21.10 -12.64
N ASN A 25 3.25 22.35 -12.41
CA ASN A 25 3.77 22.79 -11.13
C ASN A 25 2.54 23.05 -10.23
N PRO A 26 2.17 22.11 -9.35
CA PRO A 26 1.08 22.34 -8.43
C PRO A 26 1.48 23.49 -7.51
N MET A 27 0.59 24.45 -7.26
CA MET A 27 0.85 25.64 -6.45
C MET A 27 1.36 25.35 -5.02
N TRP A 28 1.30 24.09 -4.58
CA TRP A 28 1.63 23.62 -3.25
C TRP A 28 2.97 22.86 -3.14
N LEU A 29 3.69 22.62 -4.25
CA LEU A 29 4.98 21.93 -4.18
C LEU A 29 6.13 22.89 -3.84
N PRO A 30 7.03 22.53 -2.91
CA PRO A 30 8.22 23.34 -2.62
C PRO A 30 9.10 23.62 -3.85
N SER A 31 9.13 22.72 -4.83
CA SER A 31 9.87 22.90 -6.08
C SER A 31 9.32 24.02 -6.96
N SER A 32 8.00 24.28 -6.94
CA SER A 32 7.42 25.38 -7.73
C SER A 32 7.77 26.72 -7.10
N TRP A 33 7.70 26.84 -5.77
CA TRP A 33 8.12 28.05 -5.06
C TRP A 33 9.61 28.34 -5.25
N ALA A 34 10.46 27.30 -5.30
CA ALA A 34 11.88 27.45 -5.60
C ALA A 34 12.11 27.95 -7.04
N SER A 35 11.32 27.45 -8.00
CA SER A 35 11.34 27.94 -9.39
C SER A 35 10.94 29.42 -9.46
N ASP A 36 9.85 29.80 -8.78
CA ASP A 36 9.34 31.18 -8.74
C ASP A 36 10.32 32.17 -8.06
N LEU A 37 11.24 31.69 -7.22
CA LEU A 37 12.34 32.52 -6.70
C LEU A 37 13.43 32.80 -7.71
N LEU A 38 13.62 31.91 -8.68
CA LEU A 38 14.66 32.02 -9.70
C LEU A 38 14.18 32.81 -10.93
N THR A 39 12.87 32.92 -11.16
CA THR A 39 12.30 33.64 -12.30
C THR A 39 12.70 35.12 -12.40
N PRO A 40 12.80 35.92 -11.31
CA PRO A 40 13.22 37.33 -11.41
C PRO A 40 14.69 37.52 -11.76
N PHE A 41 15.52 36.47 -11.60
CA PHE A 41 16.93 36.47 -12.00
C PHE A 41 17.11 36.12 -13.49
N VAL A 42 16.11 35.51 -14.11
CA VAL A 42 16.13 35.08 -15.52
C VAL A 42 15.34 36.05 -16.40
N ASP A 43 14.24 36.60 -15.89
CA ASP A 43 13.40 37.60 -16.58
C ASP A 43 13.34 38.91 -15.77
N PRO A 44 13.98 40.01 -16.25
CA PRO A 44 14.01 41.30 -15.56
C PRO A 44 12.65 41.98 -15.36
N GLN A 45 11.59 41.50 -16.04
CA GLN A 45 10.24 42.06 -15.97
C GLN A 45 9.39 41.43 -14.85
N ALA A 46 9.85 40.33 -14.23
CA ALA A 46 9.10 39.64 -13.21
C ALA A 46 9.16 40.37 -11.85
N PRO A 47 8.02 40.59 -11.17
CA PRO A 47 8.01 41.25 -9.86
C PRO A 47 8.70 40.38 -8.80
N MET A 48 9.66 40.96 -8.09
CA MET A 48 10.35 40.30 -6.97
C MET A 48 9.36 40.07 -5.81
N SER A 49 8.85 38.84 -5.67
CA SER A 49 7.91 38.47 -4.61
C SER A 49 8.62 37.72 -3.48
N TRP A 50 8.35 38.09 -2.22
CA TRP A 50 8.92 37.44 -1.04
C TRP A 50 8.08 36.23 -0.57
N ALA A 51 6.88 36.07 -1.14
CA ALA A 51 5.94 35.01 -0.79
C ALA A 51 6.52 33.59 -1.00
N PRO A 52 7.24 33.27 -2.09
CA PRO A 52 7.80 31.93 -2.27
C PRO A 52 8.90 31.59 -1.25
N VAL A 53 9.65 32.59 -0.77
CA VAL A 53 10.63 32.42 0.33
C VAL A 53 9.90 32.02 1.62
N LEU A 54 8.85 32.75 1.99
CA LEU A 54 8.08 32.46 3.19
C LEU A 54 7.38 31.10 3.14
N LEU A 55 6.91 30.69 1.97
CA LEU A 55 6.31 29.37 1.77
C LEU A 55 7.36 28.24 1.88
N LEU A 56 8.57 28.43 1.34
CA LEU A 56 9.66 27.47 1.48
C LEU A 56 10.10 27.30 2.93
N PHE A 57 10.38 28.39 3.64
CA PHE A 57 10.75 28.31 5.05
C PHE A 57 9.57 27.82 5.91
N GLY A 58 8.35 28.29 5.64
CA GLY A 58 7.15 27.88 6.35
C GLY A 58 6.84 26.39 6.19
N SER A 59 7.01 25.83 4.99
CA SER A 59 6.85 24.39 4.76
C SER A 59 7.97 23.56 5.38
N ALA A 60 9.21 24.05 5.39
CA ALA A 60 10.33 23.39 6.07
C ALA A 60 10.13 23.36 7.60
N PHE A 61 9.82 24.51 8.21
CA PHE A 61 9.51 24.57 9.64
C PHE A 61 8.24 23.79 9.98
N GLY A 62 7.22 23.83 9.12
CA GLY A 62 5.99 23.06 9.28
C GLY A 62 6.23 21.56 9.24
N THR A 63 7.02 21.06 8.29
CA THR A 63 7.37 19.63 8.22
C THR A 63 8.24 19.19 9.39
N ILE A 64 9.18 20.03 9.84
CA ILE A 64 9.96 19.77 11.05
C ILE A 64 9.06 19.76 12.30
N ALA A 65 8.12 20.71 12.42
CA ALA A 65 7.21 20.79 13.55
C ALA A 65 6.21 19.63 13.58
N VAL A 66 5.67 19.24 12.43
CA VAL A 66 4.83 18.03 12.29
C VAL A 66 5.64 16.79 12.59
N GLY A 67 6.88 16.70 12.09
CA GLY A 67 7.80 15.61 12.40
C GLY A 67 8.11 15.54 13.90
N PHE A 68 8.31 16.69 14.55
CA PHE A 68 8.52 16.78 15.99
C PHE A 68 7.26 16.39 16.76
N LEU A 69 6.08 16.89 16.41
CA LEU A 69 4.80 16.51 17.04
C LEU A 69 4.49 15.03 16.86
N PHE A 70 4.74 14.49 15.68
CA PHE A 70 4.59 13.06 15.40
C PHE A 70 5.57 12.23 16.24
N PHE A 71 6.83 12.68 16.33
CA PHE A 71 7.83 12.09 17.20
C PHE A 71 7.43 12.20 18.68
N ASP A 72 6.85 13.33 19.09
CA ASP A 72 6.43 13.56 20.47
C ASP A 72 5.28 12.63 20.85
N LEU A 73 4.26 12.56 19.99
CA LEU A 73 3.06 11.76 20.17
C LEU A 73 3.36 10.25 20.13
N MET A 74 4.32 9.81 19.29
CA MET A 74 4.71 8.40 19.21
C MET A 74 5.81 7.99 20.19
N MET A 75 6.83 8.84 20.42
CA MET A 75 8.08 8.45 21.09
C MET A 75 8.22 8.94 22.54
N LEU A 76 7.61 10.06 22.96
CA LEU A 76 7.66 10.46 24.38
C LEU A 76 7.17 9.38 25.35
N PRO A 77 6.10 8.61 25.05
CA PRO A 77 5.63 7.55 25.94
C PRO A 77 6.66 6.43 26.13
N THR A 78 7.60 6.26 25.19
CA THR A 78 8.66 5.23 25.27
C THR A 78 9.89 5.72 26.03
N ARG A 79 10.30 6.98 25.83
CA ARG A 79 11.42 7.58 26.58
C ARG A 79 11.11 7.71 28.06
N SER A 80 9.88 8.09 28.44
CA SER A 80 9.52 8.20 29.85
C SER A 80 9.42 6.84 30.55
N LYS A 81 9.04 5.77 29.84
CA LYS A 81 8.95 4.41 30.40
C LYS A 81 10.32 3.76 30.61
N VAL A 82 11.25 3.91 29.66
CA VAL A 82 12.62 3.39 29.81
C VAL A 82 13.44 4.23 30.80
N SER A 83 13.25 5.56 30.80
CA SER A 83 13.89 6.44 31.79
C SER A 83 13.29 6.27 33.21
N GLY A 84 11.99 5.94 33.31
CA GLY A 84 11.31 5.63 34.57
C GLY A 84 11.67 4.27 35.15
N GLN A 85 12.00 3.26 34.34
CA GLN A 85 12.48 1.96 34.83
C GLN A 85 13.86 2.00 35.48
N HIS A 86 14.68 3.01 35.17
CA HIS A 86 15.96 3.23 35.85
C HIS A 86 15.86 4.04 37.15
N LYS A 87 14.69 4.62 37.46
CA LYS A 87 14.44 5.31 38.73
C LYS A 87 13.57 4.45 39.63
N THR A 88 14.25 3.62 40.43
CA THR A 88 13.69 2.90 41.57
C THR A 88 12.99 3.89 42.51
N GLY A 89 11.66 3.78 42.65
CA GLY A 89 10.97 4.29 43.84
C GLY A 89 9.89 5.37 43.66
N GLU A 90 9.63 5.92 42.47
CA GLU A 90 8.55 6.90 42.32
C GLU A 90 7.36 6.34 41.52
N SER A 91 6.27 6.14 42.28
CA SER A 91 4.88 5.91 41.87
C SER A 91 4.59 6.06 40.37
N VAL A 92 4.52 4.92 39.67
CA VAL A 92 4.11 4.75 38.25
C VAL A 92 2.60 4.95 38.08
N ALA A 93 1.96 5.81 38.88
CA ALA A 93 0.51 5.91 38.97
C ALA A 93 -0.12 7.09 38.19
N LYS A 94 0.64 7.93 37.47
CA LYS A 94 0.06 9.17 36.88
C LYS A 94 0.35 9.50 35.40
N THR A 95 0.98 8.64 34.61
CA THR A 95 1.27 8.94 33.18
C THR A 95 0.67 7.93 32.18
N THR A 96 -0.51 7.37 32.48
CA THR A 96 -1.22 6.43 31.60
C THR A 96 -1.99 7.09 30.44
N LYS A 97 -2.34 8.39 30.52
CA LYS A 97 -3.31 9.00 29.59
C LYS A 97 -2.83 9.19 28.13
N ALA A 98 -1.53 9.37 27.88
CA ALA A 98 -1.05 9.63 26.50
C ALA A 98 -0.90 8.35 25.66
N SER A 99 -0.62 7.19 26.28
CA SER A 99 -0.57 5.90 25.56
C SER A 99 -1.95 5.34 25.21
N ASP A 100 -3.03 5.97 25.69
CA ASP A 100 -4.39 5.55 25.45
C ASP A 100 -5.01 6.16 24.18
N ILE A 101 -4.44 7.20 23.55
CA ILE A 101 -5.08 7.83 22.37
C ILE A 101 -5.10 6.88 21.17
N MET A 102 -3.96 6.26 20.84
CA MET A 102 -3.88 5.26 19.77
C MET A 102 -4.78 4.07 20.07
N ARG A 103 -4.75 3.58 21.32
CA ARG A 103 -5.59 2.48 21.76
C ARG A 103 -7.08 2.83 21.70
N PHE A 104 -7.46 4.06 22.04
CA PHE A 104 -8.81 4.60 21.98
C PHE A 104 -9.31 4.77 20.54
N ILE A 105 -8.45 5.22 19.62
CA ILE A 105 -8.75 5.28 18.18
C ILE A 105 -9.00 3.87 17.65
N ILE A 106 -8.11 2.92 17.95
CA ILE A 106 -8.27 1.52 17.54
C ILE A 106 -9.54 0.92 18.18
N GLU A 107 -9.77 1.13 19.47
CA GLU A 107 -10.95 0.62 20.18
C GLU A 107 -12.25 1.23 19.68
N SER A 108 -12.25 2.51 19.23
CA SER A 108 -13.41 3.17 18.62
C SER A 108 -13.70 2.63 17.22
N ILE A 109 -12.67 2.52 16.35
CA ILE A 109 -12.82 1.99 14.99
C ILE A 109 -13.33 0.55 15.03
N TYR A 110 -12.74 -0.30 15.88
CA TYR A 110 -13.12 -1.72 16.00
C TYR A 110 -14.27 -1.96 17.00
N GLY A 111 -14.72 -0.93 17.72
CA GLY A 111 -15.89 -1.00 18.60
C GLY A 111 -17.21 -0.95 17.86
N TRP A 112 -17.20 -0.40 16.65
CA TRP A 112 -18.37 -0.30 15.79
C TRP A 112 -18.60 -1.57 14.94
N LEU A 113 -17.59 -2.45 14.81
CA LEU A 113 -17.76 -3.72 14.09
C LEU A 113 -18.41 -4.81 14.97
N PRO A 114 -19.43 -5.54 14.48
CA PRO A 114 -20.00 -6.71 15.16
C PRO A 114 -19.05 -7.91 15.04
N MET A 115 -17.94 -7.89 15.78
CA MET A 115 -16.97 -8.98 15.84
C MET A 115 -17.00 -9.69 17.20
N ASN A 116 -16.59 -10.95 17.18
CA ASN A 116 -16.47 -11.76 18.39
C ASN A 116 -15.45 -11.12 19.35
N ARG A 117 -15.77 -11.03 20.65
CA ARG A 117 -14.95 -10.29 21.64
C ARG A 117 -13.49 -10.74 21.66
N HIS A 118 -13.25 -12.04 21.48
CA HIS A 118 -11.91 -12.62 21.44
C HIS A 118 -11.11 -12.16 20.21
N THR A 119 -11.74 -12.16 19.02
CA THR A 119 -11.12 -11.69 17.78
C THR A 119 -10.78 -10.20 17.86
N ARG A 120 -11.68 -9.38 18.43
CA ARG A 120 -11.44 -7.94 18.62
C ARG A 120 -10.25 -7.67 19.55
N ALA A 121 -10.13 -8.41 20.66
CA ALA A 121 -9.01 -8.23 21.57
C ALA A 121 -7.67 -8.58 20.91
N LEU A 122 -7.65 -9.62 20.06
CA LEU A 122 -6.47 -10.01 19.29
C LEU A 122 -6.08 -8.94 18.26
N ILE A 123 -7.08 -8.35 17.58
CA ILE A 123 -6.86 -7.26 16.62
C ILE A 123 -6.25 -6.02 17.29
N ILE A 124 -6.84 -5.59 18.41
CA ILE A 124 -6.36 -4.41 19.14
C ILE A 124 -4.92 -4.62 19.60
N LYS A 125 -4.59 -5.83 20.07
CA LYS A 125 -3.23 -6.21 20.46
C LYS A 125 -2.25 -6.09 19.29
N ASP A 126 -2.54 -6.75 18.16
CA ASP A 126 -1.61 -6.82 17.01
C ASP A 126 -1.38 -5.43 16.39
N LEU A 127 -2.43 -4.61 16.23
CA LEU A 127 -2.30 -3.24 15.72
C LEU A 127 -1.53 -2.32 16.67
N SER A 128 -1.79 -2.44 17.99
CA SER A 128 -1.04 -1.66 18.99
C SER A 128 0.45 -2.06 19.02
N CYS A 129 0.76 -3.33 18.75
CA CYS A 129 2.12 -3.83 18.66
C CYS A 129 2.85 -3.25 17.43
N LEU A 130 2.18 -3.21 16.27
CA LEU A 130 2.72 -2.64 15.03
C LEU A 130 3.14 -1.18 15.19
N VAL A 131 2.27 -0.35 15.78
CA VAL A 131 2.55 1.08 16.02
C VAL A 131 3.70 1.26 17.01
N ARG A 132 3.85 0.33 17.95
CA ARG A 132 4.88 0.37 18.99
C ARG A 132 6.25 -0.12 18.50
N ASP A 133 6.29 -0.92 17.43
CA ASP A 133 7.53 -1.39 16.82
C ASP A 133 8.12 -0.33 15.89
N ARG A 134 9.27 0.21 16.29
CA ARG A 134 9.99 1.27 15.57
C ARG A 134 10.51 0.80 14.21
N ALA A 135 10.92 -0.46 14.08
CA ALA A 135 11.46 -0.97 12.83
C ALA A 135 10.35 -1.12 11.77
N GLN A 136 9.19 -1.64 12.18
CA GLN A 136 8.04 -1.82 11.28
C GLN A 136 7.45 -0.49 10.84
N SER A 137 7.34 0.47 11.77
CA SER A 137 6.84 1.81 11.47
C SER A 137 7.73 2.56 10.48
N LEU A 138 9.06 2.47 10.62
CA LEU A 138 10.00 3.08 9.68
C LEU A 138 9.94 2.43 8.29
N GLN A 139 9.74 1.11 8.23
CA GLN A 139 9.60 0.39 6.98
C GLN A 139 8.29 0.73 6.24
N LEU A 140 7.21 0.99 6.98
CA LEU A 140 5.96 1.47 6.41
C LEU A 140 6.12 2.86 5.78
N ILE A 141 6.87 3.76 6.44
CA ILE A 141 7.20 5.09 5.89
C ILE A 141 8.00 4.94 4.59
N LEU A 142 8.96 4.00 4.53
CA LEU A 142 9.72 3.74 3.32
C LEU A 142 8.83 3.24 2.17
N TYR A 143 7.90 2.32 2.42
CA TYR A 143 6.95 1.88 1.39
C TYR A 143 5.99 2.98 0.96
N LEU A 144 5.59 3.87 1.88
CA LEU A 144 4.78 5.04 1.55
C LEU A 144 5.55 6.04 0.67
N GLY A 145 6.85 6.24 0.93
CA GLY A 145 7.73 7.05 0.08
C GLY A 145 7.85 6.49 -1.34
N ILE A 146 8.04 5.17 -1.47
CA ILE A 146 8.08 4.49 -2.78
C ILE A 146 6.73 4.64 -3.50
N ALA A 147 5.60 4.48 -2.79
CA ALA A 147 4.26 4.65 -3.35
C ALA A 147 4.01 6.09 -3.84
N ALA A 148 4.45 7.11 -3.07
CA ALA A 148 4.32 8.50 -3.48
C ALA A 148 5.15 8.79 -4.73
N PHE A 149 6.41 8.35 -4.76
CA PHE A 149 7.29 8.48 -5.92
C PHE A 149 6.68 7.84 -7.17
N TYR A 150 6.12 6.65 -7.02
CA TYR A 150 5.41 5.92 -8.06
C TYR A 150 4.20 6.70 -8.63
N VAL A 151 3.35 7.28 -7.77
CA VAL A 151 2.20 8.09 -8.22
C VAL A 151 2.67 9.31 -9.02
N VAL A 152 3.73 9.96 -8.56
CA VAL A 152 4.32 11.12 -9.25
C VAL A 152 4.81 10.75 -10.65
N ILE A 153 5.53 9.63 -10.78
CA ILE A 153 5.99 9.13 -12.08
C ILE A 153 4.82 8.96 -13.06
N PHE A 154 3.70 8.41 -12.61
CA PHE A 154 2.55 8.23 -13.48
C PHE A 154 1.88 9.52 -13.93
N THR A 155 1.80 10.52 -13.06
CA THR A 155 1.32 11.85 -13.45
C THR A 155 2.19 12.44 -14.57
N PHE A 156 3.50 12.25 -14.51
CA PHE A 156 4.40 12.68 -15.59
C PHE A 156 4.23 11.85 -16.87
N MET A 157 4.15 10.52 -16.76
CA MET A 157 4.00 9.64 -17.92
C MET A 157 2.64 9.77 -18.63
N SER A 158 1.59 10.19 -17.92
CA SER A 158 0.28 10.44 -18.52
C SER A 158 0.22 11.78 -19.27
N ALA A 159 0.92 12.80 -18.77
CA ALA A 159 0.96 14.14 -19.37
C ALA A 159 1.93 14.27 -20.55
N ALA A 160 3.02 13.51 -20.56
CA ALA A 160 4.17 13.72 -21.45
C ALA A 160 3.97 13.31 -22.93
N ILE A 161 2.76 12.99 -23.38
CA ILE A 161 2.56 12.26 -24.65
C ILE A 161 1.53 12.92 -25.58
N ASN A 162 2.01 13.34 -26.75
CA ASN A 162 1.20 13.69 -27.92
C ASN A 162 1.15 12.52 -28.92
N LEU A 163 0.32 11.51 -28.63
CA LEU A 163 0.11 10.35 -29.50
C LEU A 163 -1.20 10.49 -30.31
N PHE A 164 -1.34 9.70 -31.38
CA PHE A 164 -2.63 9.54 -32.06
C PHE A 164 -3.72 9.04 -31.09
N PRO A 165 -5.00 9.42 -31.26
CA PRO A 165 -6.06 9.13 -30.28
C PRO A 165 -6.17 7.64 -29.88
N THR A 166 -6.03 6.73 -30.83
CA THR A 166 -6.08 5.28 -30.57
C THR A 166 -4.85 4.78 -29.80
N ALA A 167 -3.67 5.32 -30.13
CA ALA A 167 -2.43 4.94 -29.46
C ALA A 167 -2.38 5.49 -28.02
N LEU A 168 -3.02 6.64 -27.78
CA LEU A 168 -3.22 7.23 -26.45
C LEU A 168 -4.07 6.32 -25.54
N GLN A 169 -5.19 5.79 -26.06
CA GLN A 169 -6.04 4.84 -25.30
C GLN A 169 -5.27 3.57 -24.91
N LEU A 170 -4.47 3.03 -25.83
CA LEU A 170 -3.63 1.86 -25.57
C LEU A 170 -2.54 2.16 -24.52
N TRP A 171 -1.97 3.36 -24.55
CA TRP A 171 -1.00 3.84 -23.57
C TRP A 171 -1.59 3.92 -22.16
N TRP A 172 -2.80 4.47 -22.02
CA TRP A 172 -3.49 4.50 -20.73
C TRP A 172 -3.85 3.12 -20.21
N ALA A 173 -4.28 2.20 -21.09
CA ALA A 173 -4.51 0.80 -20.72
C ALA A 173 -3.22 0.13 -20.21
N PHE A 174 -2.09 0.39 -20.87
CA PHE A 174 -0.77 -0.12 -20.48
C PHE A 174 -0.31 0.45 -19.13
N LEU A 175 -0.41 1.76 -18.92
CA LEU A 175 -0.10 2.39 -17.64
C LEU A 175 -1.00 1.85 -16.52
N GLY A 176 -2.29 1.66 -16.80
CA GLY A 176 -3.23 1.06 -15.86
C GLY A 176 -2.84 -0.38 -15.49
N TRP A 177 -2.32 -1.16 -16.45
CA TRP A 177 -1.86 -2.52 -16.18
C TRP A 177 -0.59 -2.53 -15.33
N ILE A 178 0.38 -1.67 -15.66
CA ILE A 178 1.58 -1.45 -14.83
C ILE A 178 1.17 -0.99 -13.42
N ASN A 179 0.14 -0.16 -13.28
CA ASN A 179 -0.34 0.31 -11.98
C ASN A 179 -0.75 -0.86 -11.07
N ILE A 180 -1.43 -1.87 -11.64
CA ILE A 180 -1.82 -3.08 -10.90
C ILE A 180 -0.58 -3.90 -10.51
N VAL A 181 0.36 -4.09 -11.42
CA VAL A 181 1.57 -4.88 -11.17
C VAL A 181 2.47 -4.23 -10.11
N LEU A 182 2.75 -2.94 -10.24
CA LEU A 182 3.60 -2.19 -9.30
C LEU A 182 2.93 -2.04 -7.93
N SER A 183 1.64 -1.72 -7.88
CA SER A 183 0.90 -1.70 -6.62
C SER A 183 0.91 -3.08 -5.96
N GLY A 184 0.73 -4.15 -6.74
CA GLY A 184 0.80 -5.52 -6.22
C GLY A 184 2.18 -5.90 -5.68
N PHE A 185 3.25 -5.42 -6.30
CA PHE A 185 4.62 -5.56 -5.78
C PHE A 185 4.78 -4.89 -4.42
N ILE A 186 4.33 -3.64 -4.28
CA ILE A 186 4.41 -2.89 -3.02
C ILE A 186 3.58 -3.59 -1.94
N ILE A 187 2.36 -4.02 -2.28
CA ILE A 187 1.48 -4.77 -1.37
C ILE A 187 2.16 -6.06 -0.90
N ASN A 188 2.78 -6.82 -1.81
CA ASN A 188 3.49 -8.05 -1.45
C ASN A 188 4.66 -7.79 -0.48
N ALA A 189 5.42 -6.72 -0.70
CA ALA A 189 6.52 -6.31 0.18
C ALA A 189 6.01 -5.92 1.59
N VAL A 190 4.91 -5.16 1.66
CA VAL A 190 4.27 -4.77 2.92
C VAL A 190 3.77 -6.00 3.68
N ILE A 191 3.04 -6.89 3.00
CA ILE A 191 2.47 -8.10 3.60
C ILE A 191 3.57 -9.01 4.16
N THR A 192 4.68 -9.16 3.43
CA THR A 192 5.83 -9.96 3.84
C THR A 192 6.44 -9.49 5.17
N ARG A 193 6.29 -8.21 5.49
CA ARG A 193 6.89 -7.61 6.69
C ARG A 193 5.93 -7.47 7.84
N LEU A 194 4.65 -7.24 7.55
CA LEU A 194 3.64 -7.03 8.57
C LEU A 194 2.88 -8.32 8.92
N VAL A 195 2.42 -9.04 7.89
CA VAL A 195 1.47 -10.15 8.06
C VAL A 195 2.19 -11.48 8.28
N TYR A 196 3.27 -11.74 7.55
CA TYR A 196 4.03 -12.99 7.67
C TYR A 196 4.59 -13.25 9.08
N PRO A 197 5.28 -12.31 9.75
CA PRO A 197 5.81 -12.56 11.09
C PRO A 197 4.72 -12.59 12.17
N ALA A 198 3.49 -12.12 11.89
CA ALA A 198 2.44 -11.94 12.89
C ALA A 198 2.03 -13.23 13.64
N ILE A 199 2.26 -14.41 13.05
CA ILE A 199 2.03 -15.70 13.73
C ILE A 199 3.23 -16.09 14.58
N SER A 200 4.45 -15.97 14.04
CA SER A 200 5.67 -16.32 14.77
C SER A 200 5.91 -15.39 15.98
N LEU A 201 5.49 -14.12 15.88
CA LEU A 201 5.57 -13.13 16.95
C LEU A 201 4.64 -13.42 18.14
N GLU A 202 3.72 -14.39 18.03
CA GLU A 202 2.99 -14.85 19.22
C GLU A 202 3.89 -15.62 20.19
N GLY A 203 4.98 -16.22 19.69
CA GLY A 203 6.03 -16.84 20.49
C GLY A 203 5.50 -17.79 21.57
N LYS A 204 6.02 -17.64 22.79
CA LYS A 204 5.63 -18.43 23.98
C LYS A 204 4.18 -18.19 24.43
N ALA A 205 3.53 -17.11 24.00
CA ALA A 205 2.14 -16.82 24.34
C ALA A 205 1.14 -17.64 23.50
N LEU A 206 1.59 -18.39 22.50
CA LEU A 206 0.76 -19.30 21.72
C LEU A 206 0.04 -20.32 22.61
N TRP A 207 0.69 -20.81 23.67
CA TRP A 207 0.09 -21.80 24.58
C TRP A 207 -1.20 -21.28 25.26
N ILE A 208 -1.25 -19.98 25.58
CA ILE A 208 -2.44 -19.32 26.14
C ILE A 208 -3.60 -19.35 25.14
N LEU A 209 -3.30 -19.22 23.84
CA LEU A 209 -4.30 -19.29 22.77
C LEU A 209 -4.76 -20.72 22.50
N LEU A 210 -3.87 -21.72 22.67
CA LEU A 210 -4.21 -23.13 22.52
C LEU A 210 -5.10 -23.65 23.66
N VAL A 211 -4.93 -23.14 24.88
CA VAL A 211 -5.80 -23.47 26.03
C VAL A 211 -7.15 -22.74 25.94
N SER A 212 -7.26 -21.71 25.11
CA SER A 212 -8.54 -21.06 24.84
C SER A 212 -9.44 -21.97 23.98
N PRO A 213 -10.78 -21.88 24.09
CA PRO A 213 -11.72 -22.70 23.30
C PRO A 213 -11.82 -22.23 21.84
N MET A 214 -10.68 -21.95 21.19
CA MET A 214 -10.58 -21.52 19.81
C MET A 214 -9.80 -22.54 18.99
N ASP A 215 -10.46 -23.13 17.99
CA ASP A 215 -9.79 -23.97 17.01
C ASP A 215 -8.69 -23.19 16.26
N ILE A 216 -7.60 -23.89 15.90
CA ILE A 216 -6.49 -23.35 15.08
C ILE A 216 -7.01 -22.74 13.76
N ASN A 217 -8.05 -23.33 13.16
CA ASN A 217 -8.69 -22.78 11.96
C ASN A 217 -9.34 -21.41 12.22
N ASN A 218 -9.96 -21.24 13.39
CA ASN A 218 -10.59 -19.98 13.79
C ASN A 218 -9.53 -18.94 14.16
N LEU A 219 -8.40 -19.37 14.75
CA LEU A 219 -7.24 -18.50 15.00
C LEU A 219 -6.67 -17.91 13.71
N ILE A 220 -6.42 -18.74 12.69
CA ILE A 220 -5.89 -18.27 11.40
C ILE A 220 -6.88 -17.33 10.72
N ARG A 221 -8.18 -17.67 10.71
CA ARG A 221 -9.21 -16.78 10.16
C ARG A 221 -9.29 -15.46 10.90
N ALA A 222 -9.22 -15.47 12.23
CA ALA A 222 -9.18 -14.28 13.06
C ALA A 222 -7.98 -13.37 12.70
N LYS A 223 -6.80 -13.96 12.50
CA LYS A 223 -5.61 -13.21 12.05
C LYS A 223 -5.78 -12.65 10.63
N VAL A 224 -6.31 -13.42 9.68
CA VAL A 224 -6.59 -12.88 8.33
C VAL A 224 -7.57 -11.70 8.43
N SER A 225 -8.66 -11.84 9.18
CA SER A 225 -9.63 -10.76 9.39
C SER A 225 -9.04 -9.54 10.12
N CYS A 226 -7.98 -9.72 10.91
CA CYS A 226 -7.25 -8.62 11.54
C CYS A 226 -6.45 -7.80 10.52
N TRP A 227 -5.68 -8.48 9.68
CA TRP A 227 -4.75 -7.83 8.76
C TRP A 227 -5.42 -7.35 7.48
N LEU A 228 -6.50 -8.02 7.05
CA LEU A 228 -7.17 -7.73 5.78
C LEU A 228 -7.69 -6.29 5.66
N PRO A 229 -8.34 -5.67 6.66
CA PRO A 229 -8.78 -4.27 6.56
C PRO A 229 -7.62 -3.29 6.35
N LEU A 230 -6.50 -3.51 7.04
CA LEU A 230 -5.32 -2.65 6.93
C LEU A 230 -4.69 -2.76 5.53
N ILE A 231 -4.46 -3.98 5.06
CA ILE A 231 -3.88 -4.23 3.72
C ILE A 231 -4.84 -3.79 2.61
N SER A 232 -6.14 -3.99 2.80
CA SER A 232 -7.19 -3.52 1.90
C SER A 232 -7.21 -2.00 1.78
N LEU A 233 -7.03 -1.28 2.90
CA LEU A 233 -6.95 0.19 2.88
C LEU A 233 -5.69 0.68 2.16
N ILE A 234 -4.54 0.05 2.40
CA ILE A 234 -3.30 0.35 1.69
C ILE A 234 -3.49 0.11 0.19
N SER A 235 -4.02 -1.06 -0.20
CA SER A 235 -4.26 -1.42 -1.59
C SER A 235 -5.23 -0.47 -2.28
N PHE A 236 -6.35 -0.14 -1.62
CA PHE A 236 -7.33 0.82 -2.11
C PHE A 236 -6.67 2.17 -2.41
N THR A 237 -5.94 2.73 -1.45
CA THR A 237 -5.29 4.03 -1.60
C THR A 237 -4.27 4.03 -2.75
N LEU A 238 -3.40 3.02 -2.83
CA LEU A 238 -2.39 2.94 -3.90
C LEU A 238 -3.04 2.88 -5.28
N LEU A 239 -4.01 1.98 -5.48
CA LEU A 239 -4.62 1.76 -6.78
C LEU A 239 -5.55 2.89 -7.19
N PHE A 240 -6.26 3.50 -6.23
CA PHE A 240 -7.08 4.68 -6.47
C PHE A 240 -6.23 5.89 -6.87
N CYS A 241 -5.20 6.21 -6.09
CA CYS A 241 -4.29 7.32 -6.42
C CYS A 241 -3.56 7.09 -7.74
N GLY A 242 -3.10 5.87 -8.01
CA GLY A 242 -2.47 5.53 -9.29
C GLY A 242 -3.42 5.64 -10.47
N ALA A 243 -4.68 5.18 -10.33
CA ALA A 243 -5.69 5.30 -11.39
C ALA A 243 -6.04 6.77 -11.69
N MET A 244 -6.12 7.61 -10.65
CA MET A 244 -6.35 9.04 -10.78
C MET A 244 -5.17 9.77 -11.43
N ALA A 245 -3.93 9.42 -11.05
CA ALA A 245 -2.72 10.00 -11.64
C ALA A 245 -2.57 9.68 -13.15
N ILE A 246 -3.03 8.50 -13.57
CA ILE A 246 -3.03 8.11 -14.98
C ILE A 246 -4.19 8.78 -15.76
N GLY A 247 -5.28 9.14 -15.09
CA GLY A 247 -6.48 9.67 -15.73
C GLY A 247 -7.40 8.59 -16.32
N LEU A 248 -7.46 7.41 -15.68
CA LEU A 248 -8.30 6.30 -16.16
C LEU A 248 -9.81 6.64 -16.10
N ASN A 249 -10.55 6.25 -17.14
CA ASN A 249 -12.02 6.22 -17.16
C ASN A 249 -12.62 5.63 -15.86
N THR A 250 -13.75 6.17 -15.40
CA THR A 250 -14.46 5.78 -14.17
C THR A 250 -14.70 4.27 -14.07
N GLY A 251 -15.07 3.61 -15.17
CA GLY A 251 -15.26 2.16 -15.20
C GLY A 251 -13.96 1.39 -14.92
N ALA A 252 -12.86 1.77 -15.58
CA ALA A 252 -11.55 1.15 -15.35
C ALA A 252 -11.03 1.39 -13.94
N THR A 253 -11.24 2.59 -13.39
CA THR A 253 -10.90 2.92 -12.00
C THR A 253 -11.66 2.02 -11.02
N PHE A 254 -12.96 1.83 -11.21
CA PHE A 254 -13.76 0.91 -10.38
C PHE A 254 -13.21 -0.52 -10.42
N TYR A 255 -12.93 -1.06 -11.61
CA TYR A 255 -12.36 -2.40 -11.73
C TYR A 255 -10.97 -2.51 -11.09
N THR A 256 -10.13 -1.49 -11.24
CA THR A 256 -8.78 -1.43 -10.65
C THR A 256 -8.85 -1.48 -9.12
N ILE A 257 -9.82 -0.79 -8.51
CA ILE A 257 -10.07 -0.86 -7.06
C ILE A 257 -10.49 -2.27 -6.65
N VAL A 258 -11.43 -2.89 -7.37
CA VAL A 258 -11.90 -4.26 -7.08
C VAL A 258 -10.75 -5.27 -7.17
N ILE A 259 -9.88 -5.14 -8.18
CA ILE A 259 -8.67 -5.95 -8.34
C ILE A 259 -7.75 -5.78 -7.13
N GLY A 260 -7.58 -4.55 -6.64
CA GLY A 260 -6.82 -4.25 -5.43
C GLY A 260 -7.35 -4.94 -4.19
N LEU A 261 -8.65 -4.80 -3.94
CA LEU A 261 -9.32 -5.46 -2.81
C LEU A 261 -9.15 -6.99 -2.90
N SER A 262 -9.29 -7.55 -4.10
CA SER A 262 -9.06 -8.97 -4.35
C SER A 262 -7.62 -9.38 -4.06
N LEU A 263 -6.63 -8.61 -4.52
CA LEU A 263 -5.22 -8.87 -4.27
C LEU A 263 -4.87 -8.78 -2.78
N SER A 264 -5.48 -7.83 -2.05
CA SER A 264 -5.31 -7.71 -0.61
C SER A 264 -5.79 -8.97 0.13
N LEU A 265 -6.89 -9.57 -0.33
CA LEU A 265 -7.45 -10.79 0.22
C LEU A 265 -6.54 -12.00 -0.06
N GLY A 266 -6.11 -12.18 -1.32
CA GLY A 266 -5.22 -13.27 -1.72
C GLY A 266 -3.85 -13.17 -1.04
N GLY A 267 -3.24 -11.98 -1.03
CA GLY A 267 -1.93 -11.74 -0.44
C GLY A 267 -1.92 -11.93 1.08
N THR A 268 -2.93 -11.38 1.78
CA THR A 268 -3.04 -11.54 3.25
C THR A 268 -3.20 -13.01 3.61
N GLY A 269 -4.09 -13.74 2.93
CA GLY A 269 -4.28 -15.17 3.14
C GLY A 269 -3.03 -15.99 2.87
N LEU A 270 -2.31 -15.68 1.79
CA LEU A 270 -1.06 -16.34 1.41
C LEU A 270 0.02 -16.14 2.47
N ALA A 271 0.20 -14.92 2.96
CA ALA A 271 1.22 -14.62 3.97
C ALA A 271 0.88 -15.15 5.35
N THR A 272 -0.38 -15.07 5.79
CA THR A 272 -0.82 -15.69 7.05
C THR A 272 -0.70 -17.22 6.96
N GLY A 273 -1.07 -17.82 5.82
CA GLY A 273 -0.95 -19.27 5.60
C GLY A 273 0.50 -19.76 5.63
N LEU A 274 1.40 -19.11 4.89
CA LEU A 274 2.82 -19.45 4.88
C LEU A 274 3.51 -19.11 6.22
N GLY A 275 3.10 -18.03 6.87
CA GLY A 275 3.55 -17.68 8.22
C GLY A 275 3.19 -18.74 9.26
N ALA A 276 2.06 -19.44 9.08
CA ALA A 276 1.69 -20.61 9.90
C ALA A 276 2.53 -21.84 9.57
N VAL A 277 2.82 -22.10 8.28
CA VAL A 277 3.62 -23.26 7.86
C VAL A 277 5.06 -23.17 8.39
N PHE A 278 5.69 -22.01 8.25
CA PHE A 278 7.07 -21.77 8.66
C PHE A 278 7.20 -21.12 10.04
N ALA A 279 6.17 -21.26 10.88
CA ALA A 279 6.17 -20.66 12.21
C ALA A 279 7.36 -21.15 13.05
N ARG A 280 8.15 -20.20 13.56
CA ARG A 280 9.25 -20.48 14.51
C ARG A 280 9.09 -19.57 15.72
N PHE A 281 8.67 -20.15 16.83
CA PHE A 281 8.31 -19.41 18.06
C PHE A 281 9.51 -19.06 18.96
N GLU A 282 10.70 -19.55 18.61
CA GLU A 282 11.94 -19.26 19.34
C GLU A 282 12.50 -17.86 19.05
N TRP A 283 12.08 -17.24 17.94
CA TRP A 283 12.64 -15.98 17.47
C TRP A 283 11.80 -14.80 17.99
N GLU A 284 12.37 -14.01 18.91
CA GLU A 284 11.67 -12.86 19.51
C GLU A 284 11.78 -11.57 18.67
N SER A 285 12.74 -11.50 17.73
CA SER A 285 12.92 -10.30 16.90
C SER A 285 12.24 -10.42 15.52
N PRO A 286 11.38 -9.47 15.13
CA PRO A 286 10.71 -9.44 13.81
C PRO A 286 11.69 -9.48 12.63
N ASN A 287 12.89 -8.89 12.80
CA ASN A 287 13.92 -8.85 11.77
C ASN A 287 14.53 -10.24 11.48
N GLN A 288 14.71 -11.08 12.50
CA GLN A 288 15.20 -12.45 12.32
C GLN A 288 14.14 -13.31 11.61
N ILE A 289 12.87 -13.17 11.98
CA ILE A 289 11.74 -13.87 11.32
C ILE A 289 11.64 -13.46 9.85
N SER A 290 11.77 -12.16 9.56
CA SER A 290 11.70 -11.63 8.20
C SER A 290 12.85 -12.11 7.31
N ALA A 291 14.00 -12.49 7.88
CA ALA A 291 15.15 -13.03 7.13
C ALA A 291 15.10 -14.56 6.94
N GLY A 292 14.05 -15.24 7.43
CA GLY A 292 13.92 -16.69 7.37
C GLY A 292 13.53 -17.24 5.99
N ILE A 293 13.65 -18.56 5.85
CA ILE A 293 13.33 -19.31 4.62
C ILE A 293 11.87 -19.09 4.17
N GLY A 294 10.92 -18.93 5.10
CA GLY A 294 9.53 -18.72 4.71
C GLY A 294 9.29 -17.37 4.00
N THR A 295 10.07 -16.33 4.32
CA THR A 295 10.06 -15.07 3.54
C THR A 295 10.62 -15.28 2.13
N LEU A 296 11.69 -16.07 1.99
CA LEU A 296 12.28 -16.40 0.68
C LEU A 296 11.28 -17.13 -0.23
N VAL A 297 10.36 -17.91 0.34
CA VAL A 297 9.29 -18.61 -0.39
C VAL A 297 8.08 -17.71 -0.63
N LEU A 298 7.74 -16.86 0.35
CA LEU A 298 6.62 -15.92 0.29
C LEU A 298 6.78 -14.90 -0.83
N LEU A 299 7.97 -14.31 -0.96
CA LEU A 299 8.24 -13.28 -1.97
C LEU A 299 7.89 -13.75 -3.41
N PRO A 300 8.48 -14.83 -3.95
CA PRO A 300 8.18 -15.28 -5.31
C PRO A 300 6.74 -15.79 -5.46
N LEU A 301 6.17 -16.43 -4.44
CA LEU A 301 4.76 -16.86 -4.49
C LEU A 301 3.78 -15.67 -4.53
N GLY A 302 4.07 -14.62 -3.77
CA GLY A 302 3.30 -13.38 -3.81
C GLY A 302 3.44 -12.66 -5.15
N LEU A 303 4.64 -12.64 -5.74
CA LEU A 303 4.85 -12.12 -7.10
C LEU A 303 4.11 -12.95 -8.16
N LEU A 304 4.10 -14.27 -8.00
CA LEU A 304 3.35 -15.18 -8.87
C LEU A 304 1.84 -14.93 -8.75
N LEU A 305 1.33 -14.69 -7.53
CA LEU A 305 -0.06 -14.28 -7.33
C LEU A 305 -0.36 -12.96 -8.07
N VAL A 306 0.49 -11.95 -7.91
CA VAL A 306 0.35 -10.67 -8.63
C VAL A 306 0.34 -10.90 -10.14
N ALA A 307 1.27 -11.68 -10.68
CA ALA A 307 1.35 -12.00 -12.10
C ALA A 307 0.11 -12.75 -12.62
N LEU A 308 -0.39 -13.75 -11.87
CA LEU A 308 -1.60 -14.48 -12.23
C LEU A 308 -2.83 -13.57 -12.24
N THR A 309 -2.92 -12.63 -11.30
CA THR A 309 -4.03 -11.66 -11.24
C THR A 309 -3.90 -10.56 -12.29
N SER A 310 -2.69 -10.22 -12.74
CA SER A 310 -2.48 -9.15 -13.71
C SER A 310 -2.86 -9.54 -15.14
N ILE A 311 -2.81 -10.84 -15.49
CA ILE A 311 -3.22 -11.36 -16.81
C ILE A 311 -4.69 -11.03 -17.15
N PRO A 312 -5.69 -11.48 -16.36
CA PRO A 312 -7.10 -11.12 -16.62
C PRO A 312 -7.36 -9.62 -16.45
N SER A 313 -6.57 -8.94 -15.61
CA SER A 313 -6.64 -7.49 -15.42
C SER A 313 -6.22 -6.71 -16.66
N ALA A 314 -5.22 -7.19 -17.42
CA ALA A 314 -4.82 -6.58 -18.69
C ALA A 314 -5.98 -6.56 -19.69
N ALA A 315 -6.69 -7.68 -19.81
CA ALA A 315 -7.87 -7.79 -20.68
C ALA A 315 -8.99 -6.83 -20.26
N LEU A 316 -9.25 -6.70 -18.95
CA LEU A 316 -10.23 -5.75 -18.40
C LEU A 316 -9.90 -4.30 -18.77
N LEU A 317 -8.64 -3.91 -18.61
CA LEU A 317 -8.20 -2.55 -18.91
C LEU A 317 -8.23 -2.23 -20.40
N LEU A 318 -7.83 -3.18 -21.25
CA LEU A 318 -7.92 -3.02 -22.70
C LEU A 318 -9.37 -2.82 -23.18
N ILE A 319 -10.31 -3.63 -22.68
CA ILE A 319 -11.73 -3.52 -23.08
C ILE A 319 -12.38 -2.23 -22.57
N THR A 320 -11.93 -1.71 -21.42
CA THR A 320 -12.53 -0.50 -20.81
C THR A 320 -11.92 0.81 -21.29
N GLN A 321 -10.68 0.80 -21.76
CA GLN A 321 -9.98 2.00 -22.25
C GLN A 321 -9.98 2.13 -23.77
N VAL A 322 -10.00 1.02 -24.51
CA VAL A 322 -9.88 1.04 -25.97
C VAL A 322 -11.25 0.81 -26.61
N ASP A 323 -11.88 1.89 -27.08
CA ASP A 323 -13.24 1.84 -27.63
C ASP A 323 -13.32 0.96 -28.89
N GLN A 324 -12.27 0.98 -29.73
CA GLN A 324 -12.20 0.14 -30.93
C GLN A 324 -12.28 -1.36 -30.61
N ILE A 325 -11.64 -1.81 -29.52
CA ILE A 325 -11.70 -3.21 -29.09
C ILE A 325 -13.14 -3.55 -28.67
N ARG A 326 -13.81 -2.64 -27.97
CA ARG A 326 -15.19 -2.82 -27.54
C ARG A 326 -16.17 -2.87 -28.72
N GLU A 327 -15.93 -2.07 -29.76
CA GLU A 327 -16.73 -2.10 -31.00
C GLU A 327 -16.55 -3.40 -31.78
N ILE A 328 -15.31 -3.89 -31.91
CA ILE A 328 -15.00 -5.15 -32.62
C ILE A 328 -15.63 -6.37 -31.94
N LEU A 329 -15.54 -6.45 -30.60
CA LEU A 329 -16.13 -7.58 -29.87
C LEU A 329 -17.66 -7.52 -29.80
N GLY A 330 -18.26 -6.34 -29.95
CA GLY A 330 -19.68 -6.13 -29.73
C GLY A 330 -20.05 -6.10 -28.24
N ARG A 331 -21.18 -5.44 -27.93
CA ARG A 331 -21.60 -5.12 -26.55
C ARG A 331 -21.67 -6.37 -25.66
N ASN A 332 -22.32 -7.44 -26.11
CA ASN A 332 -22.61 -8.62 -25.28
C ASN A 332 -21.35 -9.42 -24.93
N TRP A 333 -20.44 -9.59 -25.90
CA TRP A 333 -19.17 -10.30 -25.66
C TRP A 333 -18.23 -9.47 -24.78
N SER A 334 -18.18 -8.14 -24.98
CA SER A 334 -17.38 -7.26 -24.13
C SER A 334 -17.81 -7.37 -22.66
N THR A 335 -19.12 -7.32 -22.36
CA THR A 335 -19.63 -7.46 -20.99
C THR A 335 -19.39 -8.86 -20.42
N GLY A 336 -19.50 -9.90 -21.25
CA GLY A 336 -19.21 -11.28 -20.85
C GLY A 336 -17.76 -11.47 -20.43
N ILE A 337 -16.80 -10.95 -21.21
CA ILE A 337 -15.38 -11.05 -20.90
C ILE A 337 -15.02 -10.23 -19.66
N LEU A 338 -15.60 -9.03 -19.50
CA LEU A 338 -15.39 -8.24 -18.26
C LEU A 338 -15.84 -9.03 -17.02
N PHE A 339 -17.01 -9.67 -17.09
CA PHE A 339 -17.53 -10.47 -15.98
C PHE A 339 -16.68 -11.71 -15.70
N ILE A 340 -16.27 -12.43 -16.75
CA ILE A 340 -15.39 -13.61 -16.64
C ILE A 340 -14.05 -13.21 -16.03
N SER A 341 -13.42 -12.12 -16.50
CA SER A 341 -12.14 -11.66 -15.96
C SER A 341 -12.24 -11.24 -14.50
N MET A 342 -13.34 -10.60 -14.08
CA MET A 342 -13.59 -10.28 -12.66
C MET A 342 -13.74 -11.54 -11.80
N ILE A 343 -14.50 -12.53 -12.27
CA ILE A 343 -14.61 -13.83 -11.60
C ILE A 343 -13.25 -14.51 -11.51
N LEU A 344 -12.44 -14.44 -12.56
CA LEU A 344 -11.12 -15.05 -12.61
C LEU A 344 -10.16 -14.38 -11.60
N VAL A 345 -10.13 -13.05 -11.55
CA VAL A 345 -9.35 -12.28 -10.57
C VAL A 345 -9.76 -12.65 -9.14
N PHE A 346 -11.06 -12.59 -8.84
CA PHE A 346 -11.55 -12.90 -7.50
C PHE A 346 -11.31 -14.37 -7.15
N GLY A 347 -11.56 -15.28 -8.10
CA GLY A 347 -11.36 -16.71 -7.96
C GLY A 347 -9.91 -17.09 -7.66
N ILE A 348 -8.93 -16.55 -8.40
CA ILE A 348 -7.50 -16.77 -8.15
C ILE A 348 -7.14 -16.37 -6.71
N ASN A 349 -7.54 -15.18 -6.28
CA ASN A 349 -7.18 -14.67 -4.96
C ASN A 349 -7.88 -15.45 -3.84
N TRP A 350 -9.16 -15.77 -4.02
CA TRP A 350 -9.92 -16.56 -3.06
C TRP A 350 -9.39 -17.99 -2.92
N ILE A 351 -9.10 -18.65 -4.04
CA ILE A 351 -8.50 -19.99 -4.06
C ILE A 351 -7.14 -19.94 -3.36
N THR A 352 -6.32 -18.94 -3.68
CA THR A 352 -4.99 -18.78 -3.07
C THR A 352 -5.08 -18.61 -1.56
N MET A 353 -5.94 -17.70 -1.08
CA MET A 353 -6.19 -17.51 0.36
C MET A 353 -6.66 -18.82 1.01
N SER A 354 -7.68 -19.46 0.45
CA SER A 354 -8.28 -20.66 1.06
C SER A 354 -7.31 -21.84 1.11
N LEU A 355 -6.51 -22.06 0.06
CA LEU A 355 -5.49 -23.11 0.03
C LEU A 355 -4.36 -22.83 1.02
N ALA A 356 -3.86 -21.59 1.05
CA ALA A 356 -2.78 -21.19 1.96
C ALA A 356 -3.22 -21.31 3.42
N CYS A 357 -4.41 -20.82 3.78
CA CYS A 357 -4.94 -20.94 5.14
C CYS A 357 -5.17 -22.39 5.55
N ARG A 358 -5.69 -23.24 4.65
CA ARG A 358 -5.90 -24.68 4.94
C ARG A 358 -4.57 -25.41 5.17
N LYS A 359 -3.55 -25.14 4.34
CA LYS A 359 -2.21 -25.73 4.52
C LYS A 359 -1.54 -25.22 5.80
N GLY A 360 -1.66 -23.93 6.09
CA GLY A 360 -1.19 -23.31 7.33
C GLY A 360 -1.80 -23.95 8.57
N ALA A 361 -3.13 -24.14 8.59
CA ALA A 361 -3.82 -24.76 9.71
C ALA A 361 -3.36 -26.19 9.98
N LYS A 362 -3.23 -27.01 8.92
CA LYS A 362 -2.73 -28.38 9.04
C LYS A 362 -1.31 -28.44 9.59
N SER A 363 -0.43 -27.56 9.12
CA SER A 363 0.96 -27.49 9.59
C SER A 363 1.03 -27.09 11.07
N LEU A 364 0.26 -26.08 11.48
CA LEU A 364 0.26 -25.62 12.87
C LEU A 364 -0.30 -26.69 13.83
N THR A 365 -1.31 -27.43 13.38
CA THR A 365 -1.88 -28.55 14.16
C THR A 365 -0.86 -29.69 14.30
N ALA A 366 -0.10 -29.99 13.26
CA ALA A 366 0.96 -31.00 13.33
C ALA A 366 2.12 -30.58 14.25
N GLN A 367 2.51 -29.30 14.23
CA GLN A 367 3.59 -28.79 15.10
C GLN A 367 3.20 -28.78 16.57
N THR A 368 1.94 -28.49 16.89
CA THR A 368 1.43 -28.50 18.28
C THR A 368 1.35 -29.92 18.83
N LEU A 369 0.96 -30.91 18.02
CA LEU A 369 0.95 -32.33 18.40
C LEU A 369 2.34 -32.94 18.61
N LEU A 370 3.40 -32.34 18.07
CA LEU A 370 4.79 -32.80 18.24
C LEU A 370 5.49 -32.16 19.44
N ALA A 371 4.88 -31.11 20.02
CA ALA A 371 5.41 -30.40 21.18
C ALA A 371 4.88 -30.95 22.52
N ASP A 372 3.78 -31.71 22.47
CA ASP A 372 3.28 -32.59 23.53
C ASP A 372 3.93 -33.98 23.41
#